data_AF-A0A0R3PVH4-F1
#
_entry.id   AF-A0A0R3PVH4-F1
#
_cell.length_a   1.000
_cell.length_b   1.000
_cell.length_c   1.000
_cell.angle_alpha   90.00
_cell.angle_beta   90.00
_cell.angle_gamma   90.00
#
_symmetry.space_group_name_H-M   'P 1'
#
loop_
_entity.id
_entity.type
_entity.pdbx_description
1 polymer ?
#
loop_
_entity_poly.entity_id
_entity_poly.type
_entity_poly.pdbx_seq_one_letter_code
_entity_poly.pdbx_strand_id
1 'polypeptide(L)'
;MGRLFTEGNVSLVQRVRRLGSGQLSEKETGRQRVAFFYWLGAKTTFKQHGLCAMRLSQMDKEKYPHIRVAQLSEPPLFLSLFQGKFIVRRPSPSICRTFVVGGCSLADSYATEVDANTTLRSHAVYLRVQREAIIVIAESILELKEVFHLTSSTRIEHRTEGDDVNNEWIRAVGRTKTPRLFRVFEYEAEEILSAQYHERCAFPASQSALMDTIFIDVGERLWIWSERTPSTFVLRVGELFWKDRSGDAIVLSKGGEPDEFVAIFPEWEHWTEIYGQDAPPRPLKELLTEKTRTFDVEMLRARTSLPEGIDMKNLLQYLSPEDFRRVFSISEDDFSKLPIWKQIRLKKEAGLF
;
A
#
# COMPACT_ATOMS: atom_id res chain seq x y z
N MET A 1 -3.74 -30.62 5.18
CA MET A 1 -4.73 -30.01 6.11
C MET A 1 -4.72 -28.51 5.89
N GLY A 2 -5.77 -27.96 5.26
CA GLY A 2 -6.01 -26.52 5.25
C GLY A 2 -6.63 -26.11 6.58
N ARG A 3 -6.28 -24.93 7.10
CA ARG A 3 -6.92 -24.36 8.29
C ARG A 3 -7.71 -23.15 7.84
N LEU A 4 -8.96 -23.08 8.28
CA LEU A 4 -9.82 -21.96 8.00
C LEU A 4 -9.53 -20.85 9.02
N PHE A 5 -9.19 -19.66 8.52
CA PHE A 5 -8.97 -18.47 9.32
C PHE A 5 -10.21 -17.58 9.23
N THR A 6 -10.49 -16.83 10.28
CA THR A 6 -11.66 -15.94 10.32
C THR A 6 -11.27 -14.56 10.83
N GLU A 7 -11.78 -13.50 10.21
CA GLU A 7 -11.38 -12.09 10.49
C GLU A 7 -11.46 -11.68 11.97
N GLY A 8 -12.42 -12.24 12.72
CA GLY A 8 -12.65 -11.93 14.13
C GLY A 8 -11.87 -12.78 15.12
N ASN A 9 -11.07 -13.74 14.65
CA ASN A 9 -10.34 -14.66 15.51
C ASN A 9 -8.83 -14.46 15.40
N VAL A 10 -8.18 -14.67 16.53
CA VAL A 10 -6.74 -14.90 16.57
C VAL A 10 -6.51 -16.37 16.29
N SER A 11 -5.59 -16.66 15.37
CA SER A 11 -5.17 -18.03 15.10
C SER A 11 -3.70 -18.21 15.44
N LEU A 12 -3.45 -19.03 16.46
CA LEU A 12 -2.10 -19.48 16.81
C LEU A 12 -1.71 -20.61 15.87
N VAL A 13 -0.66 -20.38 15.09
CA VAL A 13 -0.10 -21.37 14.16
C VAL A 13 1.28 -21.74 14.64
N GLN A 14 1.35 -22.77 15.48
CA GLN A 14 2.60 -23.44 15.74
C GLN A 14 2.81 -24.48 14.64
N ARG A 15 3.81 -24.27 13.79
CA ARG A 15 4.30 -25.31 12.90
C ARG A 15 5.83 -25.32 12.93
N VAL A 16 6.39 -26.42 13.39
CA VAL A 16 7.81 -26.69 13.26
C VAL A 16 8.02 -27.20 11.84
N ARG A 17 8.59 -26.37 10.97
CA ARG A 17 9.04 -26.79 9.63
C ARG A 17 10.54 -26.60 9.56
N ARG A 18 11.28 -27.70 9.34
CA ARG A 18 12.70 -27.63 9.00
C ARG A 18 12.80 -27.01 7.61
N LEU A 19 13.39 -25.82 7.51
CA LEU A 19 13.66 -25.20 6.22
C LEU A 19 14.85 -25.92 5.59
N GLY A 20 14.58 -26.95 4.80
CA GLY A 20 15.59 -27.58 3.94
C GLY A 20 15.90 -26.65 2.78
N SER A 21 17.16 -26.62 2.34
CA SER A 21 17.65 -25.82 1.20
C SER A 21 17.10 -26.27 -0.17
N GLY A 22 16.04 -27.09 -0.21
CA GLY A 22 15.48 -27.66 -1.44
C GLY A 22 16.37 -28.72 -2.11
N GLN A 23 17.60 -28.95 -1.63
CA GLN A 23 18.46 -30.04 -2.09
C GLN A 23 18.31 -31.23 -1.16
N LEU A 24 17.92 -32.38 -1.72
CA LEU A 24 17.97 -33.68 -1.04
C LEU A 24 19.44 -34.07 -0.85
N SER A 25 20.07 -33.56 0.21
CA SER A 25 21.36 -34.06 0.68
C SER A 25 21.10 -35.04 1.83
N GLU A 26 21.63 -36.26 1.71
CA GLU A 26 21.53 -37.32 2.74
C GLU A 26 22.28 -36.97 4.04
N LYS A 27 23.04 -35.87 4.07
CA LYS A 27 23.71 -35.37 5.28
C LYS A 27 23.15 -34.00 5.65
N GLU A 28 22.00 -34.01 6.32
CA GLU A 28 21.41 -32.82 6.93
C GLU A 28 22.22 -32.35 8.16
N THR A 29 23.35 -31.68 7.94
CA THR A 29 24.10 -31.00 9.00
C THR A 29 23.59 -29.57 9.17
N GLY A 30 22.89 -29.27 10.26
CA GLY A 30 22.44 -27.90 10.55
C GLY A 30 21.67 -27.75 11.86
N ARG A 31 21.82 -26.60 12.53
CA ARG A 31 21.04 -26.24 13.73
C ARG A 31 19.57 -26.04 13.33
N GLN A 32 18.65 -26.72 14.02
CA GLN A 32 17.23 -26.44 13.90
C GLN A 32 16.95 -25.00 14.38
N ARG A 33 16.14 -24.26 13.62
CA ARG A 33 15.61 -22.96 14.03
C ARG A 33 14.11 -23.10 14.18
N VAL A 34 13.57 -22.60 15.28
CA VAL A 34 12.15 -22.62 15.60
C VAL A 34 11.68 -21.17 15.73
N ALA A 35 10.49 -20.88 15.20
CA ALA A 35 9.79 -19.62 15.38
C ALA A 35 8.29 -19.90 15.51
N PHE A 36 7.59 -19.06 16.26
CA PHE A 36 6.14 -19.13 16.41
C PHE A 36 5.49 -18.05 15.56
N PHE A 37 4.56 -18.42 14.69
CA PHE A 37 3.73 -17.46 13.98
C PHE A 37 2.40 -17.31 14.72
N TYR A 38 1.97 -16.07 14.90
CA TYR A 38 0.62 -15.78 15.37
C TYR A 38 -0.08 -14.85 14.40
N TRP A 39 -1.22 -15.32 13.90
CA TRP A 39 -1.99 -14.61 12.89
C TRP A 39 -3.12 -13.82 13.55
N LEU A 40 -3.24 -12.54 13.16
CA LEU A 40 -4.24 -11.61 13.64
C LEU A 40 -5.17 -11.21 12.49
N GLY A 41 -6.44 -11.58 12.62
CA GLY A 41 -7.49 -11.11 11.71
C GLY A 41 -7.72 -9.60 11.83
N ALA A 42 -8.22 -9.00 10.76
CA ALA A 42 -8.43 -7.55 10.66
C ALA A 42 -9.35 -6.98 11.75
N LYS A 43 -10.27 -7.79 12.29
CA LYS A 43 -11.25 -7.40 13.32
C LYS A 43 -10.90 -7.90 14.72
N THR A 44 -9.64 -8.29 14.94
CA THR A 44 -9.18 -8.73 16.25
C THR A 44 -9.01 -7.55 17.22
N THR A 45 -9.60 -7.67 18.41
CA THR A 45 -9.56 -6.63 19.45
C THR A 45 -8.24 -6.63 20.22
N PHE A 46 -7.88 -5.50 20.84
CA PHE A 46 -6.73 -5.40 21.76
C PHE A 46 -6.77 -6.45 22.88
N LYS A 47 -7.96 -6.78 23.40
CA LYS A 47 -8.13 -7.85 24.39
C LYS A 47 -7.72 -9.21 23.83
N GLN A 48 -8.13 -9.53 22.60
CA GLN A 48 -7.73 -10.78 21.94
C GLN A 48 -6.23 -10.81 21.64
N HIS A 49 -5.61 -9.66 21.31
CA HIS A 49 -4.16 -9.57 21.14
C HIS A 49 -3.43 -9.89 22.45
N GLY A 50 -3.88 -9.32 23.57
CA GLY A 50 -3.32 -9.60 24.89
C GLY A 50 -3.45 -11.08 25.28
N LEU A 51 -4.63 -11.68 25.05
CA LEU A 51 -4.85 -13.12 25.30
C LEU A 51 -3.96 -14.01 24.42
N CYS A 52 -3.71 -13.60 23.17
CA CYS A 52 -2.78 -14.29 22.26
C CYS A 52 -1.36 -14.30 22.82
N ALA A 53 -0.84 -13.12 23.18
CA ALA A 53 0.52 -12.96 23.71
C ALA A 53 0.72 -13.76 25.00
N MET A 54 -0.26 -13.73 25.90
CA MET A 54 -0.25 -14.55 27.13
C MET A 54 -0.21 -16.05 26.82
N ARG A 55 -1.00 -16.51 25.85
CA ARG A 55 -1.00 -17.93 25.47
C ARG A 55 0.30 -18.36 24.78
N LEU A 56 0.90 -17.49 23.96
CA LEU A 56 2.21 -17.74 23.36
C LEU A 56 3.31 -17.87 24.42
N SER A 57 3.35 -17.00 25.43
CA SER A 57 4.36 -17.07 26.49
C SER A 57 4.22 -18.33 27.36
N GLN A 58 3.00 -18.82 27.55
CA GLN A 58 2.74 -20.08 28.26
C GLN A 58 3.17 -21.31 27.44
N MET A 59 2.97 -21.26 26.12
CA MET A 59 3.32 -22.37 25.23
C MET A 59 4.84 -22.45 24.98
N ASP A 60 5.49 -21.31 24.79
CA ASP A 60 6.90 -21.23 24.44
C ASP A 60 7.79 -21.05 25.68
N LYS A 61 8.13 -22.18 26.32
CA LYS A 61 9.05 -22.20 27.47
C LYS A 61 10.50 -21.90 27.09
N GLU A 62 10.86 -22.08 25.82
CA GLU A 62 12.23 -21.99 25.31
C GLU A 62 12.56 -20.60 24.75
N LYS A 63 11.56 -19.70 24.69
CA LYS A 63 11.69 -18.29 24.29
C LYS A 63 12.21 -18.12 22.86
N TYR A 64 11.64 -18.89 21.95
CA TYR A 64 11.86 -18.73 20.52
C TYR A 64 11.25 -17.43 19.98
N PRO A 65 11.69 -16.94 18.80
CA PRO A 65 11.09 -15.76 18.17
C PRO A 65 9.59 -15.91 17.90
N HIS A 66 8.80 -14.91 18.28
CA HIS A 66 7.37 -14.81 17.98
C HIS A 66 7.16 -13.79 16.85
N ILE A 67 6.64 -14.26 15.72
CA ILE A 67 6.44 -13.46 14.52
C ILE A 67 4.95 -13.18 14.37
N ARG A 68 4.61 -11.89 14.44
CA ARG A 68 3.26 -11.40 14.15
C ARG A 68 2.98 -11.50 12.65
N VAL A 69 1.83 -12.03 12.29
CA VAL A 69 1.31 -11.99 10.93
C VAL A 69 -0.06 -11.32 10.96
N ALA A 70 -0.20 -10.19 10.28
CA ALA A 70 -1.48 -9.51 10.14
C ALA A 70 -2.21 -9.99 8.89
N GLN A 71 -3.55 -10.00 8.93
CA GLN A 71 -4.38 -10.24 7.75
C GLN A 71 -4.02 -9.28 6.62
N LEU A 72 -3.94 -9.78 5.38
CA LEU A 72 -3.48 -9.05 4.18
C LEU A 72 -1.98 -8.66 4.19
N SER A 73 -1.22 -9.17 5.15
CA SER A 73 0.23 -8.98 5.28
C SER A 73 0.93 -10.30 5.57
N GLU A 74 0.40 -11.41 5.02
CA GLU A 74 0.96 -12.75 5.19
C GLU A 74 2.19 -12.96 4.31
N PRO A 75 3.40 -13.20 4.86
CA PRO A 75 4.59 -13.43 4.05
C PRO A 75 4.57 -14.82 3.38
N PRO A 76 5.21 -14.99 2.20
CA PRO A 76 5.29 -16.27 1.48
C PRO A 76 5.73 -17.45 2.35
N LEU A 77 6.70 -17.22 3.25
CA LEU A 77 7.16 -18.25 4.18
C LEU A 77 6.01 -18.79 5.07
N PHE A 78 5.19 -17.91 5.62
CA PHE A 78 4.04 -18.27 6.43
C PHE A 78 2.97 -18.97 5.59
N LEU A 79 2.65 -18.43 4.41
CA LEU A 79 1.67 -19.01 3.47
C LEU A 79 2.08 -20.41 3.01
N SER A 80 3.38 -20.64 2.78
CA SER A 80 3.94 -21.95 2.39
C SER A 80 3.66 -23.06 3.40
N LEU A 81 3.37 -22.71 4.66
CA LEU A 81 2.95 -23.66 5.68
C LEU A 81 1.58 -24.26 5.34
N PHE A 82 0.76 -23.63 4.52
CA PHE A 82 -0.58 -24.12 4.20
C PHE A 82 -0.67 -24.82 2.85
N GLN A 83 0.39 -24.79 2.03
CA GLN A 83 0.45 -25.44 0.72
C GLN A 83 -0.78 -25.11 -0.14
N GLY A 84 -1.01 -23.81 -0.35
CA GLY A 84 -2.13 -23.33 -1.16
C GLY A 84 -3.52 -23.47 -0.51
N LYS A 85 -3.58 -23.71 0.81
CA LYS A 85 -4.82 -23.91 1.57
C LYS A 85 -4.99 -22.89 2.70
N PHE A 86 -4.39 -21.72 2.55
CA PHE A 86 -4.63 -20.59 3.45
C PHE A 86 -5.89 -19.85 2.98
N ILE A 87 -6.96 -19.96 3.77
CA ILE A 87 -8.26 -19.36 3.43
C ILE A 87 -8.72 -18.50 4.61
N VAL A 88 -8.96 -17.22 4.36
CA VAL A 88 -9.53 -16.27 5.32
C VAL A 88 -11.00 -16.05 4.99
N ARG A 89 -11.88 -16.24 5.99
CA ARG A 89 -13.34 -16.06 5.86
C ARG A 89 -13.86 -14.96 6.77
N ARG A 90 -14.97 -14.36 6.37
CA ARG A 90 -15.79 -13.52 7.23
C ARG A 90 -16.76 -14.36 8.06
N PRO A 91 -17.15 -13.89 9.25
CA PRO A 91 -18.13 -14.56 10.11
C PRO A 91 -19.57 -14.54 9.56
N SER A 92 -19.80 -14.15 8.30
CA SER A 92 -21.13 -14.10 7.67
C SER A 92 -21.70 -15.50 7.41
N PRO A 93 -23.02 -15.74 7.57
CA PRO A 93 -23.68 -17.00 7.23
C PRO A 93 -23.97 -17.15 5.73
N SER A 94 -23.41 -16.31 4.85
CA SER A 94 -23.74 -16.31 3.42
C SER A 94 -23.54 -17.67 2.75
N ILE A 95 -24.55 -18.05 1.97
CA ILE A 95 -24.61 -19.27 1.14
C ILE A 95 -23.70 -19.13 -0.09
N CYS A 96 -23.54 -17.89 -0.59
CA CYS A 96 -22.63 -17.54 -1.68
C CYS A 96 -21.48 -16.72 -1.13
N ARG A 97 -20.23 -17.13 -1.39
CA ARG A 97 -19.04 -16.42 -0.89
C ARG A 97 -18.11 -16.09 -2.03
N THR A 98 -17.65 -14.86 -2.06
CA THR A 98 -16.66 -14.39 -3.04
C THR A 98 -15.31 -14.29 -2.34
N PHE A 99 -14.28 -14.84 -2.96
CA PHE A 99 -12.90 -14.77 -2.48
C PHE A 99 -12.05 -14.11 -3.54
N VAL A 100 -11.14 -13.23 -3.13
CA VAL A 100 -10.01 -12.81 -3.96
C VAL A 100 -8.88 -13.82 -3.77
N VAL A 101 -8.24 -14.22 -4.86
CA VAL A 101 -7.10 -15.15 -4.87
C VAL A 101 -5.80 -14.39 -5.09
N GLY A 102 -4.77 -14.73 -4.33
CA GLY A 102 -3.41 -14.22 -4.52
C GLY A 102 -2.34 -15.27 -4.26
N GLY A 103 -1.08 -14.85 -4.40
CA GLY A 103 0.11 -15.70 -4.31
C GLY A 103 0.79 -15.90 -5.66
N CYS A 104 2.05 -16.33 -5.64
CA CYS A 104 2.87 -16.51 -6.85
C CYS A 104 3.14 -17.98 -7.20
N SER A 105 2.86 -18.90 -6.28
CA SER A 105 3.09 -20.32 -6.43
C SER A 105 2.01 -21.15 -5.73
N LEU A 106 1.90 -22.43 -6.07
CA LEU A 106 1.03 -23.37 -5.36
C LEU A 106 1.27 -23.43 -3.85
N ALA A 107 2.51 -23.17 -3.41
CA ALA A 107 2.86 -23.27 -2.01
C ALA A 107 2.28 -22.11 -1.19
N ASP A 108 2.33 -20.89 -1.73
CA ASP A 108 1.97 -19.64 -1.05
C ASP A 108 0.67 -19.01 -1.56
N SER A 109 -0.10 -19.75 -2.37
CA SER A 109 -1.45 -19.34 -2.77
C SER A 109 -2.38 -19.18 -1.58
N TYR A 110 -3.22 -18.14 -1.62
CA TYR A 110 -4.21 -17.87 -0.59
C TYR A 110 -5.52 -17.31 -1.16
N ALA A 111 -6.59 -17.41 -0.38
CA ALA A 111 -7.90 -16.88 -0.72
C ALA A 111 -8.46 -16.11 0.47
N THR A 112 -8.83 -14.85 0.25
CA THR A 112 -9.44 -13.99 1.27
C THR A 112 -10.85 -13.65 0.85
N GLU A 113 -11.83 -13.93 1.71
CA GLU A 113 -13.22 -13.57 1.45
C GLU A 113 -13.32 -12.04 1.28
N VAL A 114 -14.04 -11.56 0.28
CA VAL A 114 -14.39 -10.14 0.02
C VAL A 114 -15.90 -9.98 0.10
N ASP A 115 -16.39 -8.76 0.36
CA ASP A 115 -17.84 -8.57 0.44
C ASP A 115 -18.51 -9.07 -0.84
N ALA A 116 -19.67 -9.72 -0.70
CA ALA A 116 -20.37 -10.30 -1.86
C ALA A 116 -20.79 -9.23 -2.87
N ASN A 117 -21.03 -8.01 -2.38
CA ASN A 117 -21.40 -6.83 -3.15
C ASN A 117 -20.19 -5.93 -3.45
N THR A 118 -18.95 -6.37 -3.17
CA THR A 118 -17.77 -5.58 -3.50
C THR A 118 -17.66 -5.43 -5.02
N THR A 119 -17.40 -4.21 -5.47
CA THR A 119 -17.01 -3.92 -6.85
C THR A 119 -15.74 -4.69 -7.19
N LEU A 120 -15.74 -5.42 -8.30
CA LEU A 120 -14.63 -6.27 -8.71
C LEU A 120 -13.54 -5.44 -9.39
N ARG A 121 -12.30 -5.93 -9.37
CA ARG A 121 -11.14 -5.25 -9.95
C ARG A 121 -10.65 -6.08 -11.12
N SER A 122 -10.56 -5.47 -12.30
CA SER A 122 -10.25 -6.20 -13.55
C SER A 122 -8.98 -7.05 -13.44
N HIS A 123 -7.93 -6.50 -12.82
CA HIS A 123 -6.62 -7.15 -12.70
C HIS A 123 -6.53 -8.27 -11.64
N ALA A 124 -7.63 -8.60 -10.96
CA ALA A 124 -7.67 -9.61 -9.89
C ALA A 124 -8.41 -10.88 -10.31
N VAL A 125 -8.21 -11.96 -9.54
CA VAL A 125 -8.91 -13.23 -9.73
C VAL A 125 -9.81 -13.51 -8.56
N TYR A 126 -11.06 -13.89 -8.86
CA TYR A 126 -12.08 -14.17 -7.87
C TYR A 126 -12.59 -15.61 -7.97
N LEU A 127 -12.89 -16.19 -6.82
CA LEU A 127 -13.61 -17.45 -6.68
C LEU A 127 -14.95 -17.18 -6.01
N ARG A 128 -16.05 -17.42 -6.73
CA ARG A 128 -17.39 -17.36 -6.16
C ARG A 128 -17.88 -18.77 -5.89
N VAL A 129 -17.93 -19.13 -4.61
CA VAL A 129 -18.32 -20.45 -4.11
C VAL A 129 -19.82 -20.47 -3.86
N GLN A 130 -20.52 -21.35 -4.58
CA GLN A 130 -21.95 -21.61 -4.45
C GLN A 130 -22.19 -23.06 -4.00
N ARG A 131 -23.46 -23.44 -3.81
CA ARG A 131 -23.84 -24.77 -3.30
C ARG A 131 -23.38 -25.93 -4.19
N GLU A 132 -23.38 -25.73 -5.52
CA GLU A 132 -23.14 -26.79 -6.50
C GLU A 132 -21.97 -26.50 -7.46
N ALA A 133 -21.47 -25.26 -7.46
CA ALA A 133 -20.44 -24.81 -8.38
C ALA A 133 -19.48 -23.81 -7.74
N ILE A 134 -18.27 -23.73 -8.30
CA ILE A 134 -17.29 -22.68 -8.05
C ILE A 134 -17.09 -21.94 -9.36
N ILE A 135 -17.34 -20.64 -9.35
CA ILE A 135 -17.17 -19.77 -10.50
C ILE A 135 -15.84 -19.03 -10.35
N VAL A 136 -14.93 -19.23 -11.31
CA VAL A 136 -13.67 -18.49 -11.42
C VAL A 136 -13.92 -17.26 -12.31
N ILE A 137 -13.66 -16.06 -11.80
CA ILE A 137 -13.91 -14.80 -12.50
C ILE A 137 -12.58 -14.02 -12.64
N ALA A 138 -12.18 -13.67 -13.87
CA ALA A 138 -10.95 -12.91 -14.16
C ALA A 138 -11.03 -12.17 -15.52
N GLU A 139 -10.28 -11.08 -15.71
CA GLU A 139 -10.22 -10.35 -17.01
C GLU A 139 -9.67 -11.23 -18.15
N SER A 140 -8.71 -12.11 -17.86
CA SER A 140 -8.22 -13.14 -18.79
C SER A 140 -8.13 -14.49 -18.08
N ILE A 141 -8.68 -15.54 -18.69
CA ILE A 141 -8.85 -16.89 -18.11
C ILE A 141 -7.51 -17.67 -17.93
N LEU A 142 -6.34 -17.09 -18.24
CA LEU A 142 -5.03 -17.70 -18.00
C LEU A 142 -4.05 -16.63 -17.49
N GLU A 143 -3.39 -16.78 -16.33
CA GLU A 143 -2.38 -17.80 -15.99
C GLU A 143 -2.55 -18.49 -14.62
N LEU A 144 -3.53 -18.10 -13.80
CA LEU A 144 -3.69 -18.61 -12.42
C LEU A 144 -4.45 -19.96 -12.33
N LYS A 145 -4.59 -20.70 -13.44
CA LYS A 145 -5.39 -21.95 -13.52
C LYS A 145 -4.95 -23.06 -12.56
N GLU A 146 -3.73 -23.01 -12.04
CA GLU A 146 -3.21 -24.05 -11.15
C GLU A 146 -3.42 -23.76 -9.65
N VAL A 147 -3.89 -22.57 -9.27
CA VAL A 147 -3.49 -21.94 -7.98
C VAL A 147 -4.32 -22.35 -6.76
N PHE A 148 -5.45 -23.03 -6.92
CA PHE A 148 -6.20 -23.51 -5.76
C PHE A 148 -6.53 -24.98 -5.91
N HIS A 149 -6.17 -25.77 -4.91
CA HIS A 149 -6.48 -27.20 -4.77
C HIS A 149 -8.00 -27.45 -4.66
N LEU A 150 -8.75 -27.15 -5.71
CA LEU A 150 -10.17 -27.43 -5.83
C LEU A 150 -10.36 -28.93 -6.03
N THR A 151 -11.25 -29.53 -5.25
CA THR A 151 -11.53 -30.98 -5.32
C THR A 151 -12.32 -31.31 -6.58
N SER A 152 -12.05 -32.47 -7.19
CA SER A 152 -12.67 -32.96 -8.43
C SER A 152 -14.19 -33.19 -8.37
N SER A 153 -14.80 -33.14 -7.17
CA SER A 153 -16.23 -33.36 -6.94
C SER A 153 -17.12 -32.11 -7.13
N THR A 154 -16.56 -30.96 -7.51
CA THR A 154 -17.31 -29.70 -7.62
C THR A 154 -17.28 -29.17 -9.06
N ARG A 155 -18.42 -28.72 -9.59
CA ARG A 155 -18.50 -28.12 -10.92
C ARG A 155 -17.71 -26.80 -10.92
N ILE A 156 -16.76 -26.64 -11.83
CA ILE A 156 -15.99 -25.40 -11.99
C ILE A 156 -16.46 -24.69 -13.26
N GLU A 157 -16.89 -23.45 -13.10
CA GLU A 157 -17.28 -22.57 -14.20
C GLU A 157 -16.25 -21.44 -14.34
N HIS A 158 -15.97 -21.01 -15.56
CA HIS A 158 -15.09 -19.87 -15.82
C HIS A 158 -15.92 -18.73 -16.40
N ARG A 159 -15.70 -17.52 -15.91
CA ARG A 159 -16.29 -16.30 -16.41
C ARG A 159 -15.24 -15.22 -16.60
N THR A 160 -15.44 -14.38 -17.60
CA THR A 160 -14.68 -13.17 -17.85
C THR A 160 -15.41 -11.93 -17.35
N GLU A 161 -14.66 -10.83 -17.21
CA GLU A 161 -15.24 -9.50 -17.03
C GLU A 161 -16.27 -9.22 -18.13
N GLY A 162 -17.49 -8.84 -17.75
CA GLY A 162 -18.61 -8.61 -18.67
C GLY A 162 -19.59 -9.79 -18.85
N ASP A 163 -19.23 -11.02 -18.46
CA ASP A 163 -20.13 -12.19 -18.62
C ASP A 163 -21.39 -12.10 -17.75
N ASP A 164 -21.32 -11.36 -16.65
CA ASP A 164 -22.41 -11.17 -15.70
C ASP A 164 -22.55 -9.67 -15.41
N VAL A 165 -23.60 -9.10 -16.01
CA VAL A 165 -23.95 -7.68 -15.97
C VAL A 165 -24.25 -7.14 -14.56
N ASN A 166 -24.47 -8.03 -13.58
CA ASN A 166 -24.69 -7.61 -12.19
C ASN A 166 -23.39 -7.33 -11.44
N ASN A 167 -22.24 -7.72 -11.98
CA ASN A 167 -20.97 -7.39 -11.37
C ASN A 167 -20.51 -6.03 -11.86
N GLU A 168 -20.31 -5.10 -10.93
CA GLU A 168 -19.63 -3.84 -11.20
C GLU A 168 -18.12 -4.05 -11.20
N TRP A 169 -17.42 -3.33 -12.09
CA TRP A 169 -15.98 -3.45 -12.28
C TRP A 169 -15.29 -2.09 -12.27
N ILE A 170 -14.15 -2.03 -11.61
CA ILE A 170 -13.25 -0.88 -11.62
C ILE A 170 -11.84 -1.32 -12.03
N ARG A 171 -11.09 -0.41 -12.66
CA ARG A 171 -9.81 -0.72 -13.29
C ARG A 171 -8.71 0.20 -12.82
N ALA A 172 -7.59 -0.38 -12.39
CA ALA A 172 -6.38 0.38 -12.04
C ALA A 172 -5.69 0.91 -13.31
N VAL A 173 -6.08 2.09 -13.76
CA VAL A 173 -5.55 2.70 -14.99
C VAL A 173 -4.06 3.00 -14.86
N GLY A 174 -3.29 2.67 -15.91
CA GLY A 174 -1.83 2.81 -15.95
C GLY A 174 -1.07 1.68 -15.24
N ARG A 175 -1.77 0.67 -14.71
CA ARG A 175 -1.13 -0.47 -14.06
C ARG A 175 -0.48 -1.40 -15.09
N THR A 176 0.85 -1.50 -15.05
CA THR A 176 1.65 -2.42 -15.89
C THR A 176 2.56 -3.34 -15.08
N LYS A 177 2.62 -3.16 -13.76
CA LYS A 177 3.41 -3.97 -12.82
C LYS A 177 2.72 -4.03 -11.46
N THR A 178 3.26 -4.82 -10.54
CA THR A 178 2.87 -4.73 -9.13
C THR A 178 3.14 -3.33 -8.57
N PRO A 179 2.12 -2.66 -7.99
CA PRO A 179 2.26 -1.35 -7.39
C PRO A 179 3.35 -1.32 -6.32
N ARG A 180 4.17 -0.28 -6.34
CA ARG A 180 5.15 0.00 -5.28
C ARG A 180 4.70 1.25 -4.53
N LEU A 181 4.69 1.16 -3.21
CA LEU A 181 4.23 2.23 -2.33
C LEU A 181 5.44 2.83 -1.62
N PHE A 182 5.51 4.15 -1.58
CA PHE A 182 6.55 4.89 -0.86
C PHE A 182 5.89 5.92 0.04
N ARG A 183 6.15 5.85 1.34
CA ARG A 183 5.71 6.87 2.28
C ARG A 183 6.70 8.01 2.24
N VAL A 184 6.18 9.22 2.07
CA VAL A 184 6.95 10.46 2.16
C VAL A 184 6.47 11.20 3.39
N PHE A 185 7.35 11.38 4.36
CA PHE A 185 7.07 12.06 5.61
C PHE A 185 8.22 12.99 5.98
N GLU A 186 7.92 14.27 6.22
CA GLU A 186 8.90 15.32 6.47
C GLU A 186 10.02 15.37 5.41
N TYR A 187 11.20 14.82 5.70
CA TYR A 187 12.37 14.77 4.80
C TYR A 187 12.81 13.34 4.48
N GLU A 188 12.00 12.36 4.87
CA GLU A 188 12.28 10.95 4.68
C GLU A 188 11.31 10.37 3.65
N ALA A 189 11.82 9.43 2.86
CA ALA A 189 11.04 8.63 1.96
C ALA A 189 11.43 7.16 2.16
N GLU A 190 10.44 6.33 2.49
CA GLU A 190 10.65 4.89 2.72
C GLU A 190 9.70 4.07 1.85
N GLU A 191 10.20 2.95 1.32
CA GLU A 191 9.33 2.01 0.60
C GLU A 191 8.49 1.21 1.61
N ILE A 192 7.18 1.20 1.42
CA ILE A 192 6.27 0.31 2.14
C ILE A 192 6.36 -1.06 1.47
N LEU A 193 7.16 -1.94 2.06
CA LEU A 193 7.35 -3.29 1.54
C LEU A 193 6.07 -4.11 1.67
N SER A 194 5.62 -4.67 0.56
CA SER A 194 4.58 -5.69 0.56
C SER A 194 5.10 -6.95 1.26
N ALA A 195 4.25 -7.55 2.10
CA ALA A 195 4.52 -8.89 2.60
C ALA A 195 4.60 -9.93 1.47
N GLN A 196 3.94 -9.67 0.34
CA GLN A 196 3.80 -10.57 -0.80
C GLN A 196 4.30 -9.87 -2.07
N TYR A 197 5.62 -9.86 -2.26
CA TYR A 197 6.22 -9.27 -3.44
C TYR A 197 6.47 -10.32 -4.52
N HIS A 198 5.74 -10.20 -5.64
CA HIS A 198 6.06 -10.81 -6.91
C HIS A 198 5.57 -9.90 -8.04
N GLU A 199 6.10 -10.07 -9.26
CA GLU A 199 5.90 -9.16 -10.41
C GLU A 199 4.43 -8.90 -10.78
N ARG A 200 3.53 -9.85 -10.46
CA ARG A 200 2.10 -9.83 -10.80
C ARG A 200 1.18 -9.85 -9.58
N CYS A 201 1.67 -9.48 -8.40
CA CYS A 201 0.87 -9.38 -7.19
C CYS A 201 -0.24 -8.35 -7.40
N ALA A 202 -1.50 -8.79 -7.39
CA ALA A 202 -2.66 -7.94 -7.60
C ALA A 202 -2.74 -6.84 -6.53
N PHE A 203 -2.64 -7.22 -5.27
CA PHE A 203 -2.83 -6.34 -4.13
C PHE A 203 -1.62 -6.36 -3.19
N PRO A 204 -0.59 -5.53 -3.45
CA PRO A 204 0.62 -5.51 -2.62
C PRO A 204 0.39 -4.86 -1.25
N ALA A 205 -0.70 -4.11 -1.06
CA ALA A 205 -1.04 -3.45 0.20
C ALA A 205 -2.57 -3.32 0.38
N SER A 206 -3.00 -3.15 1.63
CA SER A 206 -4.36 -2.76 2.00
C SER A 206 -4.52 -1.24 2.10
N GLN A 207 -5.76 -0.75 2.12
CA GLN A 207 -6.07 0.68 2.29
C GLN A 207 -5.40 1.29 3.54
N SER A 208 -5.19 0.51 4.60
CA SER A 208 -4.50 0.95 5.82
C SER A 208 -3.03 1.36 5.63
N ALA A 209 -2.44 1.09 4.46
CA ALA A 209 -1.12 1.60 4.10
C ALA A 209 -1.14 3.10 3.76
N LEU A 210 -2.32 3.68 3.51
CA LEU A 210 -2.50 5.09 3.22
C LEU A 210 -2.40 5.91 4.52
N MET A 211 -1.27 6.59 4.69
CA MET A 211 -0.99 7.52 5.79
C MET A 211 -0.09 8.66 5.31
N ASP A 212 -0.23 9.84 5.90
CA ASP A 212 0.53 11.04 5.55
C ASP A 212 0.48 11.39 4.05
N THR A 213 1.53 11.03 3.30
CA THR A 213 1.56 11.04 1.84
C THR A 213 2.21 9.76 1.33
N ILE A 214 1.51 9.08 0.43
CA ILE A 214 1.97 7.85 -0.21
C ILE A 214 2.09 8.08 -1.72
N PHE A 215 3.25 7.75 -2.26
CA PHE A 215 3.48 7.61 -3.69
C PHE A 215 3.19 6.16 -4.09
N ILE A 216 2.32 5.94 -5.07
CA ILE A 216 1.98 4.62 -5.59
C ILE A 216 2.36 4.57 -7.07
N ASP A 217 3.46 3.89 -7.37
CA ASP A 217 3.94 3.65 -8.72
C ASP A 217 3.33 2.36 -9.26
N VAL A 218 2.35 2.50 -10.16
CA VAL A 218 1.66 1.37 -10.81
C VAL A 218 2.27 1.01 -12.17
N GLY A 219 3.30 1.73 -12.63
CA GLY A 219 3.98 1.50 -13.91
C GLY A 219 3.90 2.70 -14.85
N GLU A 220 2.76 2.89 -15.52
CA GLU A 220 2.49 4.01 -16.42
C GLU A 220 1.73 5.16 -15.74
N ARG A 221 1.52 5.07 -14.42
CA ARG A 221 0.97 6.16 -13.62
C ARG A 221 1.59 6.18 -12.23
N LEU A 222 1.79 7.38 -11.73
CA LEU A 222 2.11 7.66 -10.34
C LEU A 222 0.89 8.30 -9.67
N TRP A 223 0.44 7.70 -8.58
CA TRP A 223 -0.52 8.34 -7.68
C TRP A 223 0.23 8.93 -6.49
N ILE A 224 -0.06 10.19 -6.17
CA ILE A 224 0.43 10.86 -4.96
C ILE A 224 -0.79 11.11 -4.09
N TRP A 225 -1.05 10.18 -3.17
CA TRP A 225 -2.17 10.28 -2.25
C TRP A 225 -1.73 10.97 -0.98
N SER A 226 -2.46 11.98 -0.52
CA SER A 226 -2.13 12.70 0.71
C SER A 226 -3.35 12.86 1.62
N GLU A 227 -3.16 12.59 2.90
CA GLU A 227 -4.18 12.79 3.94
C GLU A 227 -4.52 14.28 4.14
N ARG A 228 -3.54 15.15 3.87
CA ARG A 228 -3.66 16.61 3.93
C ARG A 228 -3.15 17.23 2.65
N THR A 229 -3.32 18.55 2.49
CA THR A 229 -2.71 19.29 1.38
C THR A 229 -1.19 18.99 1.30
N PRO A 230 -0.70 18.38 0.20
CA PRO A 230 0.70 18.02 0.08
C PRO A 230 1.58 19.26 0.06
N SER A 231 2.74 19.17 0.69
CA SER A 231 3.68 20.27 0.66
C SER A 231 4.34 20.39 -0.72
N THR A 232 4.78 21.60 -1.07
CA THR A 232 5.66 21.86 -2.23
C THR A 232 6.91 20.98 -2.22
N PHE A 233 7.46 20.66 -1.05
CA PHE A 233 8.55 19.69 -0.92
C PHE A 233 8.13 18.32 -1.47
N VAL A 234 7.00 17.78 -1.03
CA VAL A 234 6.45 16.50 -1.50
C VAL A 234 6.20 16.54 -3.01
N LEU A 235 5.63 17.62 -3.53
CA LEU A 235 5.38 17.77 -4.97
C LEU A 235 6.69 17.76 -5.78
N ARG A 236 7.74 18.42 -5.30
CA ARG A 236 9.08 18.39 -5.92
C ARG A 236 9.71 17.01 -5.86
N VAL A 237 9.58 16.30 -4.74
CA VAL A 237 10.04 14.91 -4.61
C VAL A 237 9.29 14.02 -5.61
N GLY A 238 7.99 14.22 -5.78
CA GLY A 238 7.18 13.53 -6.79
C GLY A 238 7.67 13.80 -8.22
N GLU A 239 7.99 15.06 -8.53
CA GLU A 239 8.50 15.44 -9.85
C GLU A 239 9.85 14.78 -10.14
N LEU A 240 10.76 14.79 -9.16
CA LEU A 240 12.06 14.11 -9.27
C LEU A 240 11.91 12.60 -9.38
N PHE A 241 11.01 12.00 -8.59
CA PHE A 241 10.72 10.56 -8.63
C PHE A 241 10.19 10.12 -10.00
N TRP A 242 9.46 11.01 -10.69
CA TRP A 242 8.81 10.72 -11.97
C TRP A 242 9.50 11.33 -13.20
N LYS A 243 10.66 11.96 -13.04
CA LYS A 243 11.31 12.82 -14.06
C LYS A 243 11.53 12.15 -15.42
N ASP A 244 11.90 10.87 -15.43
CA ASP A 244 12.24 10.11 -16.65
C ASP A 244 11.18 9.07 -17.03
N ARG A 245 9.94 9.25 -16.56
CA ARG A 245 8.82 8.33 -16.82
C ARG A 245 7.87 8.95 -17.84
N SER A 246 7.29 8.11 -18.70
CA SER A 246 6.34 8.52 -19.75
C SER A 246 4.90 8.65 -19.26
N GLY A 247 4.60 8.14 -18.06
CA GLY A 247 3.26 8.10 -17.50
C GLY A 247 2.78 9.41 -16.85
N ASP A 248 1.52 9.45 -16.45
CA ASP A 248 0.97 10.58 -15.69
C ASP A 248 1.35 10.51 -14.21
N ALA A 249 1.50 11.68 -13.57
CA ALA A 249 1.58 11.79 -12.12
C ALA A 249 0.39 12.60 -11.60
N ILE A 250 -0.46 11.98 -10.79
CA ILE A 250 -1.73 12.54 -10.32
C ILE A 250 -1.72 12.64 -8.80
N VAL A 251 -2.10 13.81 -8.28
CA VAL A 251 -2.18 14.11 -6.86
C VAL A 251 -3.63 13.97 -6.40
N LEU A 252 -3.83 13.24 -5.31
CA LEU A 252 -5.11 12.92 -4.69
C LEU A 252 -5.13 13.39 -3.24
N SER A 253 -6.26 13.96 -2.84
CA SER A 253 -6.56 14.24 -1.43
C SER A 253 -7.45 13.14 -0.87
N LYS A 254 -7.29 12.83 0.42
CA LYS A 254 -8.17 11.91 1.15
C LYS A 254 -9.64 12.30 0.99
N GLY A 255 -10.45 11.40 0.46
CA GLY A 255 -11.87 11.62 0.13
C GLY A 255 -12.13 11.84 -1.37
N GLY A 256 -11.13 12.30 -2.13
CA GLY A 256 -11.23 12.56 -3.57
C GLY A 256 -10.65 11.46 -4.45
N GLU A 257 -10.61 10.21 -3.96
CA GLU A 257 -10.03 9.08 -4.69
C GLU A 257 -10.98 8.56 -5.78
N PRO A 258 -10.55 8.53 -7.05
CA PRO A 258 -11.40 8.02 -8.12
C PRO A 258 -11.33 6.48 -8.20
N ASP A 259 -12.27 5.87 -8.92
CA ASP A 259 -12.36 4.42 -9.09
C ASP A 259 -11.06 3.80 -9.62
N GLU A 260 -10.29 4.51 -10.45
CA GLU A 260 -9.02 3.99 -10.95
C GLU A 260 -7.95 3.85 -9.85
N PHE A 261 -8.00 4.71 -8.83
CA PHE A 261 -7.14 4.60 -7.66
C PHE A 261 -7.66 3.53 -6.69
N VAL A 262 -8.96 3.57 -6.41
CA VAL A 262 -9.63 2.60 -5.52
C VAL A 262 -9.39 1.16 -6.00
N ALA A 263 -9.36 0.94 -7.31
CA ALA A 263 -9.08 -0.35 -7.92
C ALA A 263 -7.71 -0.94 -7.55
N ILE A 264 -6.77 -0.17 -7.02
CA ILE A 264 -5.45 -0.68 -6.58
C ILE A 264 -5.56 -1.53 -5.31
N PHE A 265 -6.66 -1.40 -4.56
CA PHE A 265 -6.85 -2.04 -3.26
C PHE A 265 -7.85 -3.20 -3.32
N PRO A 266 -7.65 -4.24 -2.47
CA PRO A 266 -8.49 -5.43 -2.47
C PRO A 266 -9.88 -5.17 -1.89
N GLU A 267 -10.06 -4.14 -1.07
CA GLU A 267 -11.32 -3.61 -0.56
C GLU A 267 -11.12 -2.12 -0.26
N TRP A 268 -12.21 -1.36 -0.29
CA TRP A 268 -12.19 0.07 -0.04
C TRP A 268 -13.34 0.47 0.86
N GLU A 269 -13.02 1.12 1.96
CA GLU A 269 -13.98 1.71 2.89
C GLU A 269 -13.93 3.22 2.75
N HIS A 270 -15.10 3.85 2.62
CA HIS A 270 -15.17 5.31 2.54
C HIS A 270 -14.73 5.95 3.85
N TRP A 271 -13.97 7.03 3.75
CA TRP A 271 -13.47 7.74 4.92
C TRP A 271 -14.63 8.36 5.73
N THR A 272 -14.63 8.12 7.05
CA THR A 272 -15.63 8.71 7.95
C THR A 272 -15.29 10.15 8.35
N GLU A 273 -14.00 10.51 8.32
CA GLU A 273 -13.48 11.81 8.68
C GLU A 273 -12.74 12.43 7.49
N ILE A 274 -13.39 13.38 6.83
CA ILE A 274 -12.84 14.13 5.71
C ILE A 274 -12.59 15.56 6.20
N TYR A 275 -11.33 15.87 6.51
CA TYR A 275 -10.92 17.22 6.89
C TYR A 275 -10.50 17.98 5.64
N GLY A 276 -11.43 18.73 5.04
CA GLY A 276 -11.14 19.70 3.99
C GLY A 276 -10.19 19.21 2.89
N GLN A 277 -10.64 18.37 1.98
CA GLN A 277 -11.15 18.79 0.67
C GLN A 277 -11.41 17.53 -0.16
N ASP A 278 -12.64 17.40 -0.62
CA ASP A 278 -13.07 16.53 -1.72
C ASP A 278 -12.55 17.13 -3.04
N ALA A 279 -11.24 17.36 -3.09
CA ALA A 279 -10.58 18.00 -4.22
C ALA A 279 -10.45 16.98 -5.35
N PRO A 280 -10.81 17.35 -6.59
CA PRO A 280 -10.68 16.45 -7.71
C PRO A 280 -9.20 16.08 -7.93
N PRO A 281 -8.91 14.89 -8.50
CA PRO A 281 -7.57 14.51 -8.90
C PRO A 281 -6.92 15.57 -9.77
N ARG A 282 -5.67 15.95 -9.48
CA ARG A 282 -4.95 16.99 -10.25
C ARG A 282 -3.61 16.51 -10.78
N PRO A 283 -3.20 16.90 -11.99
CA PRO A 283 -1.85 16.64 -12.48
C PRO A 283 -0.78 17.29 -11.57
N LEU A 284 0.25 16.52 -11.25
CA LEU A 284 1.36 16.95 -10.39
C LEU A 284 2.02 18.24 -10.89
N LYS A 285 2.33 18.31 -12.19
CA LYS A 285 3.03 19.46 -12.79
C LYS A 285 2.23 20.75 -12.67
N GLU A 286 0.92 20.69 -12.86
CA GLU A 286 0.03 21.83 -12.74
C GLU A 286 -0.05 22.31 -11.28
N LEU A 287 -0.25 21.39 -10.34
CA LEU A 287 -0.27 21.71 -8.92
C LEU A 287 1.06 22.25 -8.40
N LEU A 288 2.17 21.68 -8.85
CA LEU A 288 3.50 22.16 -8.49
C LEU A 288 3.70 23.60 -8.99
N THR A 289 3.40 23.87 -10.28
CA THR A 289 3.53 25.21 -10.87
C THR A 289 2.69 26.26 -10.12
N GLU A 290 1.45 25.92 -9.77
CA GLU A 290 0.57 26.79 -8.99
C GLU A 290 1.16 27.11 -7.60
N LYS A 291 1.68 26.10 -6.91
CA LYS A 291 2.16 26.19 -5.53
C LYS A 291 3.58 26.75 -5.40
N THR A 292 4.38 26.74 -6.47
CA THR A 292 5.75 27.30 -6.49
C THR A 292 5.82 28.69 -7.10
N ARG A 293 4.69 29.39 -7.26
CA ARG A 293 4.71 30.82 -7.64
C ARG A 293 5.48 31.65 -6.62
N THR A 294 6.03 32.77 -7.08
CA THR A 294 6.74 33.70 -6.20
C THR A 294 5.77 34.54 -5.37
N PHE A 295 6.16 34.91 -4.16
CA PHE A 295 5.40 35.77 -3.24
C PHE A 295 6.20 37.01 -2.86
N ASP A 296 5.51 38.05 -2.41
CA ASP A 296 6.15 39.24 -1.88
C ASP A 296 6.97 38.93 -0.61
N VAL A 297 8.08 39.63 -0.43
CA VAL A 297 9.02 39.43 0.68
C VAL A 297 8.34 39.59 2.03
N GLU A 298 7.46 40.58 2.19
CA GLU A 298 6.80 40.85 3.47
C GLU A 298 5.75 39.78 3.78
N MET A 299 5.08 39.26 2.74
CA MET A 299 4.15 38.14 2.88
C MET A 299 4.86 36.88 3.37
N LEU A 300 6.06 36.59 2.85
CA LEU A 300 6.89 35.47 3.29
C LEU A 300 7.42 35.65 4.72
N ARG A 301 7.82 36.88 5.09
CA ARG A 301 8.23 37.23 6.46
C ARG A 301 7.08 37.07 7.47
N ALA A 302 5.89 37.54 7.12
CA ALA A 302 4.73 37.57 8.03
C ALA A 302 4.08 36.19 8.21
N ARG A 303 4.18 35.27 7.23
CA ARG A 303 3.61 33.91 7.27
C ARG A 303 2.09 33.83 7.49
N THR A 304 1.36 34.94 7.33
CA THR A 304 -0.07 35.04 7.71
C THR A 304 -1.04 34.82 6.55
N SER A 305 -0.57 34.69 5.30
CA SER A 305 -1.45 34.51 4.12
C SER A 305 -0.90 33.55 3.07
N LEU A 306 0.08 32.71 3.42
CA LEU A 306 0.67 31.77 2.49
C LEU A 306 -0.31 30.62 2.20
N PRO A 307 -0.37 30.13 0.94
CA PRO A 307 -1.17 28.94 0.63
C PRO A 307 -0.80 27.74 1.50
N GLU A 308 -1.78 26.88 1.77
CA GLU A 308 -1.53 25.63 2.46
C GLU A 308 -0.58 24.74 1.64
N GLY A 309 0.33 24.04 2.32
CA GLY A 309 1.37 23.20 1.70
C GLY A 309 2.65 23.96 1.32
N ILE A 310 2.77 25.26 1.58
CA ILE A 310 4.04 25.96 1.40
C ILE A 310 5.10 25.40 2.35
N ASP A 311 6.29 25.10 1.81
CA ASP A 311 7.44 24.66 2.60
C ASP A 311 8.03 25.86 3.35
N MET A 312 7.57 26.04 4.59
CA MET A 312 7.97 27.14 5.46
C MET A 312 9.44 27.07 5.90
N LYS A 313 10.14 25.95 5.68
CA LYS A 313 11.57 25.83 6.05
C LYS A 313 12.49 26.27 4.91
N ASN A 314 11.94 26.46 3.70
CA ASN A 314 12.68 26.87 2.52
C ASN A 314 11.96 28.03 1.80
N LEU A 315 11.68 29.13 2.52
CA LEU A 315 10.94 30.28 1.97
C LEU A 315 11.64 30.98 0.80
N LEU A 316 12.96 30.87 0.69
CA LEU A 316 13.73 31.53 -0.37
C LEU A 316 13.33 31.07 -1.77
N GLN A 317 12.85 29.84 -1.92
CA GLN A 317 12.46 29.28 -3.22
C GLN A 317 11.23 29.96 -3.84
N TYR A 318 10.54 30.81 -3.07
CA TYR A 318 9.38 31.57 -3.53
C TYR A 318 9.69 33.05 -3.73
N LEU A 319 10.96 33.45 -3.70
CA LEU A 319 11.35 34.80 -4.08
C LEU A 319 11.55 34.87 -5.60
N SER A 320 11.17 35.99 -6.19
CA SER A 320 11.63 36.31 -7.55
C SER A 320 13.15 36.52 -7.55
N PRO A 321 13.84 36.31 -8.68
CA PRO A 321 15.27 36.63 -8.78
C PRO A 321 15.60 38.08 -8.40
N GLU A 322 14.70 39.02 -8.71
CA GLU A 322 14.80 40.43 -8.35
C GLU A 322 14.68 40.63 -6.83
N ASP A 323 13.68 40.01 -6.20
CA ASP A 323 13.48 40.10 -4.75
C ASP A 323 14.61 39.43 -3.98
N PHE A 324 15.11 38.31 -4.47
CA PHE A 324 16.25 37.63 -3.87
C PHE A 324 17.47 38.55 -3.85
N ARG A 325 17.79 39.20 -4.98
CA ARG A 325 18.89 40.17 -5.06
C ARG A 325 18.63 41.39 -4.18
N ARG A 326 17.39 41.86 -4.09
CA ARG A 326 17.01 42.99 -3.23
C ARG A 326 17.23 42.66 -1.74
N VAL A 327 16.93 41.43 -1.32
CA VAL A 327 17.06 41.00 0.08
C VAL A 327 18.51 40.65 0.44
N PHE A 328 19.23 39.93 -0.41
CA PHE A 328 20.56 39.39 -0.08
C PHE A 328 21.73 40.13 -0.74
N SER A 329 21.47 41.07 -1.64
CA SER A 329 22.46 41.80 -2.45
C SER A 329 23.36 40.92 -3.33
N ILE A 330 23.02 39.64 -3.48
CA ILE A 330 23.72 38.66 -4.31
C ILE A 330 22.71 37.79 -5.05
N SER A 331 23.17 37.06 -6.07
CA SER A 331 22.34 36.11 -6.80
C SER A 331 22.07 34.85 -5.96
N GLU A 332 21.01 34.10 -6.30
CA GLU A 332 20.72 32.80 -5.67
C GLU A 332 21.86 31.79 -5.86
N ASP A 333 22.46 31.77 -7.05
CA ASP A 333 23.62 30.92 -7.37
C ASP A 333 24.82 31.24 -6.47
N ASP A 334 25.15 32.52 -6.30
CA ASP A 334 26.23 32.94 -5.41
C ASP A 334 25.91 32.68 -3.93
N PHE A 335 24.64 32.85 -3.53
CA PHE A 335 24.18 32.53 -2.20
C PHE A 335 24.37 31.04 -1.88
N SER A 336 24.05 30.15 -2.83
CA SER A 336 24.19 28.69 -2.67
C SER A 336 25.63 28.24 -2.42
N LYS A 337 26.61 28.99 -2.94
CA LYS A 337 28.06 28.73 -2.79
C LYS A 337 28.61 29.20 -1.44
N LEU A 338 27.86 29.99 -0.68
CA LEU A 338 28.30 30.45 0.65
C LEU A 338 28.33 29.27 1.65
N PRO A 339 29.22 29.29 2.66
CA PRO A 339 29.17 28.32 3.75
C PRO A 339 27.80 28.30 4.45
N ILE A 340 27.35 27.11 4.87
CA ILE A 340 26.02 26.89 5.49
C ILE A 340 25.75 27.87 6.64
N TRP A 341 26.73 28.10 7.52
CA TRP A 341 26.58 29.03 8.65
C TRP A 341 26.27 30.47 8.21
N LYS A 342 26.84 30.90 7.08
CA LYS A 342 26.65 32.24 6.52
C LYS A 342 25.28 32.36 5.86
N GLN A 343 24.85 31.31 5.14
CA GLN A 343 23.49 31.24 4.59
C GLN A 343 22.44 31.32 5.71
N ILE A 344 22.61 30.54 6.79
CA ILE A 344 21.70 30.55 7.95
C ILE A 344 21.63 31.94 8.58
N ARG A 345 22.78 32.58 8.79
CA ARG A 345 22.82 33.93 9.36
C ARG A 345 22.06 34.94 8.50
N LEU A 346 22.31 34.96 7.20
CA LEU A 346 21.63 35.86 6.26
C LEU A 346 20.12 35.59 6.20
N LYS A 347 19.69 34.33 6.19
CA LYS A 347 18.26 33.96 6.25
C LYS A 347 17.59 34.51 7.52
N LYS A 348 18.25 34.38 8.67
CA LYS A 348 17.74 34.90 9.96
C LYS A 348 17.65 36.43 9.96
N GLU A 349 18.70 37.11 9.50
CA GLU A 349 18.73 38.58 9.37
C GLU A 349 17.62 39.09 8.44
N ALA A 350 17.30 38.33 7.38
CA ALA A 350 16.23 38.66 6.44
C ALA A 350 14.82 38.28 6.91
N GLY A 351 14.66 37.59 8.05
CA GLY A 351 13.36 37.10 8.54
C GLY A 351 12.79 35.92 7.74
N LEU A 352 13.63 35.19 7.00
CA LEU A 352 13.26 34.11 6.08
C LEU A 352 13.88 32.75 6.47
N PHE A 353 14.18 32.57 7.77
CA PHE A 353 14.73 31.33 8.32
C PHE A 353 13.65 30.31 8.71
#